data_AF-A0A3D3VT16-F1
#
_entry.id   AF-A0A3D3VT16-F1
#
_cell.length_a   1.000
_cell.length_b   1.000
_cell.length_c   1.000
_cell.angle_alpha   90.00
_cell.angle_beta   90.00
_cell.angle_gamma   90.00
#
_symmetry.space_group_name_H-M   'P 1'
#
loop_
_entity.id
_entity.type
_entity.pdbx_description
1 polymer ?
#
loop_
_entity_poly.entity_id
_entity_poly.type
_entity_poly.pdbx_seq_one_letter_code
_entity_poly.pdbx_strand_id
1 'polypeptide(L)'
;MKTVIESFFNSLKTGEPCSFKGLTAFPVFSTLPEGVDFATLTEAFREDWIEIRELTQGGSVPELLVINKSDRNILILDSEEL
;
A
#
# COMPACT_ATOMS: atom_id res chain seq x y z
N MET A 1 -2.58 -4.98 19.13
CA MET A 1 -1.99 -5.35 17.83
C MET A 1 -2.10 -6.86 17.55
N LYS A 2 -1.56 -7.74 18.40
CA LYS A 2 -1.66 -9.21 18.25
C LYS A 2 -3.09 -9.72 17.96
N THR A 3 -4.07 -9.30 18.76
CA THR A 3 -5.48 -9.70 18.61
C THR A 3 -6.11 -9.25 17.30
N VAL A 4 -5.68 -8.11 16.74
CA VAL A 4 -6.21 -7.61 15.45
C VAL A 4 -5.69 -8.45 14.30
N ILE A 5 -4.39 -8.78 14.33
CA ILE A 5 -3.76 -9.65 13.33
C ILE A 5 -4.35 -11.06 13.39
N GLU A 6 -4.54 -11.61 14.59
CA GLU A 6 -5.19 -12.91 14.79
C GLU A 6 -6.62 -12.92 14.26
N SER A 7 -7.41 -11.89 14.57
CA SER A 7 -8.76 -11.72 14.04
C SER A 7 -8.77 -11.65 12.51
N PHE A 8 -7.82 -10.91 11.92
CA PHE A 8 -7.66 -10.81 10.47
C PHE A 8 -7.39 -12.17 9.83
N PHE A 9 -6.38 -12.91 10.29
CA PHE A 9 -6.08 -14.23 9.75
C PHE A 9 -7.23 -15.22 9.93
N ASN A 10 -7.93 -15.17 11.06
CA ASN A 10 -9.10 -16.02 11.31
C ASN A 10 -10.31 -15.67 10.42
N SER A 11 -10.37 -14.44 9.89
CA SER A 11 -11.41 -14.02 8.95
C SER A 11 -11.14 -14.46 7.51
N LEU A 12 -9.91 -14.85 7.18
CA LEU A 12 -9.54 -15.21 5.82
C LEU A 12 -10.16 -16.54 5.41
N LYS A 13 -10.71 -16.58 4.20
CA LYS A 13 -11.26 -17.78 3.57
C LYS A 13 -10.71 -17.93 2.17
N THR A 14 -10.35 -19.15 1.80
CA THR A 14 -9.96 -19.47 0.43
C THR A 14 -11.17 -19.85 -0.40
N GLY A 15 -11.23 -19.39 -1.65
CA GLY A 15 -12.18 -19.88 -2.64
C GLY A 15 -11.73 -21.20 -3.27
N GLU A 16 -12.52 -21.64 -4.26
CA GLU A 16 -12.16 -22.79 -5.08
C GLU A 16 -10.85 -22.52 -5.85
N PRO A 17 -9.87 -23.44 -5.79
CA PRO A 17 -8.62 -23.27 -6.50
C PRO A 17 -8.81 -23.41 -8.01
N CYS A 18 -8.06 -22.60 -8.77
CA CYS A 18 -8.01 -22.68 -10.23
C CYS A 18 -6.62 -23.16 -10.66
N SER A 19 -6.55 -24.25 -11.42
CA SER A 19 -5.29 -24.84 -11.90
C SER A 19 -5.14 -24.75 -13.42
N PHE A 20 -3.97 -24.31 -13.89
CA PHE A 20 -3.61 -24.31 -15.31
C PHE A 20 -2.11 -24.56 -15.50
N LYS A 21 -1.75 -25.57 -16.30
CA LYS A 21 -0.36 -25.91 -16.71
C LYS A 21 0.67 -25.90 -15.57
N GLY A 22 0.32 -26.47 -14.41
CA GLY A 22 1.21 -26.57 -13.24
C GLY A 22 1.18 -25.39 -12.28
N LEU A 23 0.39 -24.36 -12.56
CA LEU A 23 0.09 -23.26 -11.65
C LEU A 23 -1.29 -23.48 -11.01
N THR A 24 -1.39 -23.29 -9.70
CA THR A 24 -2.67 -23.28 -8.98
C THR A 24 -2.82 -21.97 -8.22
N ALA A 25 -3.89 -21.24 -8.51
CA ALA A 25 -4.26 -20.02 -7.80
C ALA A 25 -5.35 -20.32 -6.76
N PHE A 26 -5.16 -19.85 -5.53
CA PHE A 26 -6.13 -19.91 -4.45
C PHE A 26 -6.67 -18.50 -4.20
N PRO A 27 -7.93 -18.20 -4.56
CA PRO A 27 -8.54 -16.91 -4.24
C PRO A 27 -8.62 -16.74 -2.72
N VAL A 28 -8.27 -15.57 -2.19
CA VAL A 28 -8.35 -15.27 -0.75
C VAL A 28 -9.35 -14.15 -0.53
N PHE A 29 -10.27 -14.35 0.41
CA PHE A 29 -11.33 -13.42 0.78
C PHE A 29 -11.25 -13.11 2.29
N SER A 30 -11.72 -11.94 2.70
CA SER A 30 -11.93 -11.59 4.10
C SER A 30 -13.36 -11.07 4.29
N THR A 31 -13.95 -11.32 5.46
CA THR A 31 -15.23 -10.74 5.88
C THR A 31 -15.07 -9.50 6.75
N LEU A 32 -13.83 -9.04 6.97
CA LEU A 32 -13.60 -7.81 7.70
C LEU A 32 -14.04 -6.61 6.84
N PRO A 33 -14.59 -5.56 7.48
CA PRO A 33 -14.89 -4.32 6.78
C PRO A 33 -13.63 -3.75 6.12
N GLU A 34 -13.84 -3.03 5.03
CA GLU A 34 -12.78 -2.32 4.32
C GLU A 34 -11.94 -1.53 5.33
N GLY A 35 -10.61 -1.67 5.21
CA GLY A 35 -9.68 -0.97 6.08
C GLY A 35 -9.71 0.53 5.85
N VAL A 36 -8.83 1.26 6.54
CA VAL A 36 -8.59 2.67 6.19
C VAL A 36 -8.10 2.72 4.74
N ASP A 37 -8.80 3.49 3.91
CA ASP A 37 -8.42 3.72 2.52
C ASP A 37 -7.11 4.54 2.49
N PHE A 38 -6.06 3.92 1.96
CA PHE A 38 -4.75 4.53 1.77
C PHE A 38 -4.44 4.54 0.28
N ALA A 39 -4.10 5.72 -0.24
CA ALA A 39 -3.46 5.81 -1.54
C ALA A 39 -1.96 5.51 -1.40
N THR A 40 -1.41 4.78 -2.35
CA THR A 40 0.03 4.59 -2.48
C THR A 40 0.72 5.89 -2.92
N LEU A 41 2.05 5.98 -2.75
CA LEU A 41 2.80 7.15 -3.20
C LEU A 41 2.66 7.36 -4.72
N THR A 42 2.67 6.25 -5.47
CA THR A 42 2.50 6.26 -6.94
C THR A 42 1.13 6.79 -7.36
N GLU A 43 0.06 6.33 -6.71
CA GLU A 43 -1.30 6.81 -7.00
C GLU A 43 -1.45 8.27 -6.65
N ALA A 44 -0.96 8.68 -5.47
CA ALA A 44 -1.04 10.06 -5.05
C ALA A 44 -0.23 11.01 -5.94
N PHE A 45 0.92 10.56 -6.47
CA PHE A 45 1.69 11.32 -7.45
C PHE A 45 0.94 11.49 -8.77
N ARG A 46 0.31 10.41 -9.27
CA ARG A 46 -0.46 10.43 -10.52
C ARG A 46 -1.66 11.37 -10.46
N GLU A 47 -2.31 11.45 -9.29
CA GLU A 47 -3.49 12.28 -9.07
C GLU A 47 -3.16 13.71 -8.61
N ASP A 48 -1.88 14.13 -8.67
CA ASP A 48 -1.38 15.44 -8.21
C ASP A 48 -1.70 15.74 -6.72
N TRP A 49 -1.87 14.70 -5.89
CA TRP A 49 -2.18 14.81 -4.46
C TRP A 49 -0.96 15.06 -3.60
N ILE A 50 0.24 14.83 -4.12
CA ILE A 50 1.48 15.09 -3.40
C ILE A 50 2.37 16.06 -4.15
N GLU A 51 3.18 16.78 -3.39
CA GLU A 51 4.32 17.53 -3.91
C GLU A 51 5.59 17.03 -3.24
N ILE A 52 6.61 16.77 -4.05
CA ILE A 52 7.90 16.26 -3.60
C ILE A 52 8.97 17.31 -3.92
N ARG A 53 9.77 17.68 -2.92
CA ARG A 53 10.87 18.65 -3.06
C ARG A 53 12.16 18.09 -2.45
N GLU A 54 13.29 18.32 -3.11
CA GLU A 54 14.60 18.08 -2.51
C GLU A 54 14.91 19.17 -1.48
N LEU A 55 15.38 18.78 -0.29
CA LEU A 55 15.82 19.71 0.74
C LEU A 55 17.28 20.11 0.56
N THR A 56 18.09 19.32 -0.15
CA THR A 56 19.54 19.55 -0.27
C THR A 56 20.01 19.52 -1.74
N GLN A 57 20.68 20.60 -2.17
CA GLN A 57 21.45 20.62 -3.41
C GLN A 57 22.89 20.22 -3.11
N GLY A 58 23.22 18.93 -3.14
CA GLY A 58 24.61 18.54 -2.90
C GLY A 58 24.88 17.06 -2.67
N GLY A 59 24.68 16.24 -3.72
CA GLY A 59 25.45 15.01 -3.97
C GLY A 59 25.57 13.95 -2.86
N SER A 60 24.76 14.00 -1.81
CA SER A 60 24.63 12.99 -0.76
C SER A 60 23.16 12.59 -0.66
N VAL A 61 22.88 11.41 -0.11
CA VAL A 61 21.56 10.75 -0.05
C VAL A 61 20.43 11.79 0.07
N PRO A 62 19.54 11.92 -0.94
CA PRO A 62 18.62 13.03 -1.02
C PRO A 62 17.61 12.97 0.13
N GLU A 63 17.59 14.03 0.96
CA GLU A 63 16.49 14.27 1.88
C GLU A 63 15.32 14.87 1.10
N LEU A 64 14.19 14.17 1.07
CA LEU A 64 12.99 14.58 0.35
C LEU A 64 11.91 15.07 1.31
N LEU A 65 11.31 16.20 0.98
CA LEU A 65 10.09 16.72 1.61
C LEU A 65 8.89 16.28 0.78
N VAL A 66 7.98 15.53 1.39
CA VAL A 66 6.69 15.16 0.80
C VAL A 66 5.58 15.96 1.47
N ILE A 67 4.76 16.64 0.67
CA ILE A 67 3.61 17.41 1.13
C ILE A 67 2.35 16.76 0.56
N ASN A 68 1.51 16.19 1.41
CA ASN A 68 0.17 15.74 1.03
C ASN A 68 -0.78 16.94 0.94
N LYS A 69 -1.33 17.17 -0.26
CA LYS A 69 -2.27 18.26 -0.58
C LYS A 69 -3.72 17.78 -0.64
N SER A 70 -3.97 16.50 -0.41
CA SER A 70 -5.29 15.89 -0.45
C SER A 70 -5.86 15.64 0.95
N ASP A 71 -7.15 15.37 1.02
CA ASP A 71 -7.83 14.91 2.25
C ASP A 71 -7.70 13.39 2.47
N ARG A 72 -6.90 12.68 1.65
CA ARG A 72 -6.72 11.24 1.74
C ARG A 72 -5.48 10.87 2.54
N ASN A 73 -5.52 9.70 3.18
CA ASN A 73 -4.34 9.12 3.79
C ASN A 73 -3.43 8.55 2.70
N ILE A 74 -2.14 8.87 2.76
CA ILE A 74 -1.14 8.38 1.82
C ILE A 74 -0.18 7.49 2.59
N LEU A 75 -0.03 6.25 2.13
CA LEU A 75 0.92 5.29 2.68
C LEU A 75 2.19 5.34 1.85
N ILE A 76 3.29 5.73 2.49
CA ILE A 76 4.62 5.72 1.89
C ILE A 76 5.31 4.43 2.31
N LEU A 77 5.57 3.55 1.35
CA LEU A 77 6.34 2.32 1.58
C LEU A 77 7.81 2.57 1.27
N ASP A 78 8.70 2.04 2.11
CA ASP A 78 10.17 2.20 2.01
C ASP A 78 10.79 1.60 0.73
N SER A 79 9.99 0.98 -0.13
CA SER A 79 10.43 0.38 -1.40
C SER A 79 9.63 0.89 -2.60
N GLU A 80 8.81 1.93 -2.44
CA GLU A 80 8.24 2.60 -3.60
C GLU A 80 9.29 3.51 -4.24
N GLU A 81 9.58 3.27 -5.52
CA GLU A 81 10.46 4.12 -6.32
C GLU A 81 9.70 5.37 -6.80
N LEU A 82 10.39 6.50 -6.84
CA LEU A 82 9.94 7.78 -7.40
C LEU A 82 10.57 8.02 -8.77
#